data_AF-A0A0J9T2H7-F1
#
_entry.id   AF-A0A0J9T2H7-F1
#
_cell.length_a   1.000
_cell.length_b   1.000
_cell.length_c   1.000
_cell.angle_alpha   90.00
_cell.angle_beta   90.00
_cell.angle_gamma   90.00
#
_symmetry.space_group_name_H-M   'P 1'
#
loop_
_entity.id
_entity.type
_entity.pdbx_description
1 polymer ?
#
loop_
_entity_poly.entity_id
_entity_poly.type
_entity_poly.pdbx_seq_one_letter_code
_entity_poly.pdbx_strand_id
1 'polypeptide(L)'
;MSFPSEEFYKELDKNPLHPAAYKRYCEKVSNLEHDNRYIELCYKVARFLTVYAADNHKKISCNHCKLLNYWIFEQINNISKGDTSKINVAYPYLQHVISVIMKLYYDSNKSQCPFDIQVPYDNYWKAKKEFYEYCLDYNEINEKKHLTDYECKKYRDYLKTKTDLLANFKEILTGNKYKICSNSDGEKLACDTSVILDELSKINDTSEARNDLTDESSKLFLGLSKKNTATAASVAGVSLLGLTLFKVKKNFIYQFEYQIVLLILCYH
;
A
#
# COMPACT_ATOMS: atom_id res chain seq x y z
N MET A 1 -5.57 -12.46 0.56
CA MET A 1 -6.22 -11.13 0.67
C MET A 1 -5.25 -10.07 0.18
N SER A 2 -5.74 -9.16 -0.67
CA SER A 2 -4.98 -8.06 -1.27
C SER A 2 -5.13 -6.81 -0.42
N PHE A 3 -4.14 -5.93 -0.41
CA PHE A 3 -4.27 -4.63 0.22
C PHE A 3 -5.21 -3.71 -0.59
N PRO A 4 -5.95 -2.78 0.04
CA PRO A 4 -6.81 -1.82 -0.64
C PRO A 4 -6.14 -1.08 -1.82
N SER A 5 -4.86 -0.71 -1.69
CA SER A 5 -4.08 -0.09 -2.76
C SER A 5 -3.83 -1.04 -3.94
N GLU A 6 -3.60 -2.34 -3.68
CA GLU A 6 -3.46 -3.35 -4.72
C GLU A 6 -4.80 -3.60 -5.44
N GLU A 7 -5.92 -3.60 -4.71
CA GLU A 7 -7.26 -3.69 -5.31
C GLU A 7 -7.55 -2.49 -6.19
N PHE A 8 -7.20 -1.29 -5.72
CA PHE A 8 -7.31 -0.06 -6.50
C PHE A 8 -6.51 -0.15 -7.82
N TYR A 9 -5.26 -0.62 -7.78
CA TYR A 9 -4.46 -0.80 -8.99
C TYR A 9 -5.00 -1.87 -9.92
N LYS A 10 -5.52 -3.00 -9.39
CA LYS A 10 -6.21 -4.00 -10.20
C LYS A 10 -7.39 -3.41 -10.94
N GLU A 11 -8.13 -2.47 -10.32
CA GLU A 11 -9.20 -1.75 -11.02
C GLU A 11 -8.69 -0.80 -12.10
N LEU A 12 -7.58 -0.08 -11.86
CA LEU A 12 -6.96 0.77 -12.89
C LEU A 12 -6.43 -0.04 -14.08
N ASP A 13 -5.88 -1.22 -13.83
CA ASP A 13 -5.25 -2.07 -14.84
C ASP A 13 -6.24 -2.78 -15.78
N LYS A 14 -7.52 -2.86 -15.41
CA LYS A 14 -8.57 -3.49 -16.22
C LYS A 14 -8.72 -2.81 -17.58
N ASN A 15 -8.56 -3.60 -18.62
CA ASN A 15 -8.86 -3.19 -19.98
C ASN A 15 -10.37 -2.97 -20.19
N PRO A 16 -10.77 -1.98 -21.00
CA PRO A 16 -12.16 -1.82 -21.36
C PRO A 16 -12.61 -2.95 -22.29
N LEU A 17 -13.79 -3.52 -22.00
CA LEU A 17 -14.43 -4.51 -22.87
C LEU A 17 -14.78 -3.93 -24.25
N HIS A 18 -15.15 -2.64 -24.29
CA HIS A 18 -15.49 -1.91 -25.51
C HIS A 18 -14.67 -0.62 -25.63
N PRO A 19 -13.41 -0.68 -26.10
CA PRO A 19 -12.53 0.49 -26.21
C PRO A 19 -13.13 1.64 -27.05
N ALA A 20 -13.95 1.30 -28.05
CA ALA A 20 -14.63 2.29 -28.90
C ALA A 20 -15.51 3.27 -28.10
N ALA A 21 -16.06 2.87 -26.96
CA ALA A 21 -16.86 3.74 -26.09
C ALA A 21 -16.05 4.91 -25.52
N TYR A 22 -14.72 4.76 -25.44
CA TYR A 22 -13.80 5.75 -24.88
C TYR A 22 -13.04 6.56 -25.93
N LYS A 23 -13.20 6.21 -27.23
CA LYS A 23 -12.50 6.87 -28.34
C LYS A 23 -12.62 8.38 -28.29
N ARG A 24 -13.84 8.91 -28.09
CA ARG A 24 -14.14 10.35 -28.05
C ARG A 24 -13.34 11.14 -27.02
N TYR A 25 -12.93 10.49 -25.92
CA TYR A 25 -12.12 11.15 -24.89
C TYR A 25 -10.65 11.16 -25.27
N CYS A 26 -10.21 10.14 -26.00
CA CYS A 26 -8.81 9.86 -26.28
C CYS A 26 -8.33 10.28 -27.68
N GLU A 27 -9.19 10.93 -28.48
CA GLU A 27 -8.87 11.36 -29.86
C GLU A 27 -7.59 12.21 -29.94
N LYS A 28 -7.37 13.09 -28.95
CA LYS A 28 -6.16 13.92 -28.92
C LYS A 28 -4.91 13.11 -28.57
N VAL A 29 -5.05 12.07 -27.74
CA VAL A 29 -3.93 11.17 -27.37
C VAL A 29 -3.47 10.35 -28.58
N SER A 30 -4.41 9.88 -29.40
CA SER A 30 -4.10 9.11 -30.62
C SER A 30 -3.31 9.90 -31.67
N ASN A 31 -3.30 11.24 -31.60
CA ASN A 31 -2.63 12.08 -32.59
C ASN A 31 -1.18 12.42 -32.23
N LEU A 32 -0.69 12.02 -31.05
CA LEU A 32 0.60 12.49 -30.53
C LEU A 32 1.73 11.51 -30.72
N GLU A 33 1.43 10.24 -30.53
CA GLU A 33 2.47 9.24 -30.38
C GLU A 33 2.01 7.98 -31.09
N HIS A 34 2.87 7.49 -31.99
CA HIS A 34 2.60 6.27 -32.76
C HIS A 34 2.66 5.01 -31.90
N ASP A 35 2.98 5.17 -30.60
CA ASP A 35 2.97 4.10 -29.64
C ASP A 35 1.57 3.87 -29.09
N ASN A 36 0.96 2.75 -29.50
CA ASN A 36 -0.39 2.38 -29.11
C ASN A 36 -0.56 2.22 -27.57
N ARG A 37 0.53 2.11 -26.81
CA ARG A 37 0.46 2.01 -25.34
C ARG A 37 -0.12 3.28 -24.70
N TYR A 38 0.07 4.46 -25.29
CA TYR A 38 -0.55 5.69 -24.77
C TYR A 38 -2.07 5.73 -24.98
N ILE A 39 -2.56 5.24 -26.12
CA ILE A 39 -4.00 5.16 -26.37
C ILE A 39 -4.65 4.09 -25.49
N GLU A 40 -3.98 2.96 -25.28
CA GLU A 40 -4.42 1.92 -24.32
C GLU A 40 -4.51 2.47 -22.89
N LEU A 41 -3.48 3.21 -22.43
CA LEU A 41 -3.51 3.88 -21.14
C LEU A 41 -4.69 4.86 -21.04
N CYS A 42 -4.91 5.68 -22.08
CA CYS A 42 -6.04 6.60 -22.11
C CYS A 42 -7.38 5.87 -21.96
N TYR A 43 -7.56 4.75 -22.65
CA TYR A 43 -8.77 3.94 -22.55
C TYR A 43 -8.96 3.34 -21.16
N LYS A 44 -7.90 2.86 -20.50
CA LYS A 44 -7.97 2.39 -19.11
C LYS A 44 -8.41 3.51 -18.16
N VAL A 45 -7.79 4.69 -18.27
CA VAL A 45 -8.13 5.86 -17.45
C VAL A 45 -9.58 6.30 -17.69
N ALA A 46 -10.01 6.41 -18.94
CA ALA A 46 -11.37 6.80 -19.28
C ALA A 46 -12.41 5.78 -18.78
N ARG A 47 -12.12 4.48 -18.93
CA ARG A 47 -12.94 3.39 -18.37
C ARG A 47 -13.06 3.51 -16.86
N PHE A 48 -11.93 3.58 -16.17
CA PHE A 48 -11.90 3.66 -14.72
C PHE A 48 -12.76 4.83 -14.22
N LEU A 49 -12.54 6.05 -14.72
CA LEU A 49 -13.26 7.22 -14.25
C LEU A 49 -14.76 7.16 -14.54
N THR A 50 -15.16 6.67 -15.72
CA THR A 50 -16.59 6.58 -16.06
C THR A 50 -17.33 5.53 -15.23
N VAL A 51 -16.72 4.36 -15.02
CA VAL A 51 -17.29 3.28 -14.18
C VAL A 51 -17.30 3.72 -12.72
N TYR A 52 -16.17 4.25 -12.22
CA TYR A 52 -16.05 4.69 -10.84
C TYR A 52 -17.07 5.77 -10.48
N ALA A 53 -17.33 6.72 -11.39
CA ALA A 53 -18.38 7.73 -11.19
C ALA A 53 -19.78 7.13 -11.02
N ALA A 54 -20.09 6.06 -11.77
CA ALA A 54 -21.37 5.36 -11.67
C ALA A 54 -21.52 4.62 -10.33
N ASP A 55 -20.45 3.97 -9.88
CA ASP A 55 -20.47 3.11 -8.69
C ASP A 55 -20.29 3.88 -7.38
N ASN A 56 -19.60 5.02 -7.40
CA ASN A 56 -19.15 5.75 -6.18
C ASN A 56 -19.83 7.11 -6.02
N HIS A 57 -21.10 7.22 -6.40
CA HIS A 57 -21.89 8.45 -6.27
C HIS A 57 -21.17 9.70 -6.83
N LYS A 58 -20.46 9.54 -7.95
CA LYS A 58 -19.75 10.64 -8.63
C LYS A 58 -18.70 11.34 -7.76
N LYS A 59 -18.08 10.60 -6.82
CA LYS A 59 -17.03 11.09 -5.92
C LYS A 59 -15.83 10.16 -5.94
N ILE A 60 -14.63 10.73 -6.01
CA ILE A 60 -13.37 10.02 -5.76
C ILE A 60 -12.73 10.56 -4.49
N SER A 61 -12.23 9.66 -3.63
CA SER A 61 -11.56 10.06 -2.40
C SER A 61 -10.23 10.74 -2.69
N CYS A 62 -9.76 11.54 -1.74
CA CYS A 62 -8.45 12.18 -1.75
C CYS A 62 -7.30 11.19 -2.04
N ASN A 63 -7.25 10.08 -1.31
CA ASN A 63 -6.22 9.04 -1.48
C ASN A 63 -6.28 8.43 -2.88
N HIS A 64 -7.46 8.00 -3.34
CA HIS A 64 -7.63 7.43 -4.68
C HIS A 64 -7.24 8.42 -5.77
N CYS A 65 -7.57 9.71 -5.60
CA CYS A 65 -7.16 10.73 -6.54
C CYS A 65 -5.63 10.87 -6.62
N LYS A 66 -4.94 10.92 -5.48
CA LYS A 66 -3.47 11.03 -5.46
C LYS A 66 -2.81 9.78 -6.06
N LEU A 67 -3.28 8.59 -5.70
CA LEU A 67 -2.78 7.34 -6.28
C LEU A 67 -3.04 7.24 -7.79
N LEU A 68 -4.20 7.70 -8.27
CA LEU A 68 -4.49 7.76 -9.71
C LEU A 68 -3.45 8.63 -10.45
N ASN A 69 -3.11 9.80 -9.92
CA ASN A 69 -2.11 10.69 -10.52
C ASN A 69 -0.74 10.02 -10.61
N TYR A 70 -0.25 9.43 -9.52
CA TYR A 70 1.04 8.74 -9.51
C TYR A 70 1.05 7.49 -10.39
N TRP A 71 -0.04 6.73 -10.42
CA TRP A 71 -0.17 5.56 -11.29
C TRP A 71 -0.11 5.97 -12.76
N ILE A 72 -0.88 6.99 -13.19
CA ILE A 72 -0.83 7.50 -14.57
C ILE A 72 0.58 7.94 -14.94
N PHE A 73 1.24 8.67 -14.05
CA PHE A 73 2.62 9.12 -14.27
C PHE A 73 3.58 7.94 -14.42
N GLU A 74 3.50 6.93 -13.56
CA GLU A 74 4.33 5.73 -13.63
C GLU A 74 4.13 4.99 -14.96
N GLN A 75 2.87 4.82 -15.41
CA GLN A 75 2.58 4.21 -16.71
C GLN A 75 3.21 5.00 -17.86
N ILE A 76 3.05 6.33 -17.87
CA ILE A 76 3.67 7.20 -18.88
C ILE A 76 5.20 7.10 -18.82
N ASN A 77 5.80 7.17 -17.64
CA ASN A 77 7.24 7.07 -17.46
C ASN A 77 7.78 5.73 -17.99
N ASN A 78 7.05 4.63 -17.77
CA ASN A 78 7.40 3.31 -18.29
C ASN A 78 7.27 3.21 -19.81
N ILE A 79 6.20 3.76 -20.40
CA ILE A 79 6.00 3.80 -21.85
C ILE A 79 7.12 4.62 -22.51
N SER A 80 7.41 5.80 -21.94
CA SER A 80 8.45 6.74 -22.38
C SER A 80 9.88 6.26 -22.08
N LYS A 81 10.05 5.21 -21.27
CA LYS A 81 11.37 4.74 -20.78
C LYS A 81 12.18 5.85 -20.09
N GLY A 82 11.51 6.74 -19.36
CA GLY A 82 12.12 7.89 -18.69
C GLY A 82 12.47 9.07 -19.61
N ASP A 83 12.09 9.04 -20.88
CA ASP A 83 12.27 10.18 -21.79
C ASP A 83 11.38 11.35 -21.36
N THR A 84 12.00 12.38 -20.81
CA THR A 84 11.32 13.57 -20.28
C THR A 84 10.56 14.34 -21.36
N SER A 85 11.02 14.32 -22.62
CA SER A 85 10.34 15.01 -23.72
C SER A 85 8.99 14.35 -24.02
N LYS A 86 8.96 13.01 -24.08
CA LYS A 86 7.73 12.23 -24.27
C LYS A 86 6.79 12.34 -23.09
N ILE A 87 7.33 12.28 -21.87
CA ILE A 87 6.55 12.47 -20.64
C ILE A 87 5.86 13.84 -20.65
N ASN A 88 6.59 14.91 -20.95
CA ASN A 88 6.09 16.28 -20.98
C ASN A 88 5.05 16.51 -22.09
N VAL A 89 5.05 15.68 -23.13
CA VAL A 89 4.00 15.65 -24.14
C VAL A 89 2.81 14.83 -23.66
N ALA A 90 2.99 13.57 -23.27
CA ALA A 90 1.89 12.65 -22.98
C ALA A 90 1.05 13.05 -21.74
N TYR A 91 1.71 13.52 -20.68
CA TYR A 91 1.07 13.78 -19.39
C TYR A 91 -0.02 14.88 -19.45
N PRO A 92 0.20 16.04 -20.11
CA PRO A 92 -0.86 17.04 -20.34
C PRO A 92 -2.06 16.57 -21.17
N TYR A 93 -1.91 15.57 -22.04
CA TYR A 93 -3.06 15.06 -22.78
C TYR A 93 -3.91 14.11 -21.95
N LEU A 94 -3.28 13.29 -21.12
CA LEU A 94 -3.99 12.49 -20.10
C LEU A 94 -4.68 13.41 -19.08
N GLN A 95 -4.05 14.52 -18.69
CA GLN A 95 -4.71 15.57 -17.90
C GLN A 95 -6.00 16.05 -18.56
N HIS A 96 -5.96 16.33 -19.86
CA HIS A 96 -7.12 16.82 -20.60
C HIS A 96 -8.25 15.79 -20.58
N VAL A 97 -7.94 14.51 -20.81
CA VAL A 97 -8.90 13.40 -20.76
C VAL A 97 -9.61 13.36 -19.40
N ILE A 98 -8.84 13.37 -18.32
CA ILE A 98 -9.37 13.32 -16.94
C ILE A 98 -10.24 14.53 -16.68
N SER A 99 -9.78 15.72 -17.07
CA SER A 99 -10.51 16.98 -16.87
C SER A 99 -11.87 16.99 -17.59
N VAL A 100 -11.93 16.46 -18.82
CA VAL A 100 -13.18 16.31 -19.58
C VAL A 100 -14.13 15.34 -18.88
N ILE A 101 -13.65 14.18 -18.44
CA ILE A 101 -14.48 13.17 -17.79
C ILE A 101 -14.97 13.65 -16.42
N MET A 102 -14.10 14.28 -15.63
CA MET A 102 -14.45 14.91 -14.35
C MET A 102 -15.59 15.91 -14.53
N LYS A 103 -15.51 16.79 -15.53
CA LYS A 103 -16.58 17.76 -15.82
C LYS A 103 -17.90 17.12 -16.24
N LEU A 104 -17.86 15.97 -16.92
CA LEU A 104 -19.06 15.32 -17.44
C LEU A 104 -19.77 14.44 -16.42
N TYR A 105 -19.03 13.76 -15.54
CA TYR A 105 -19.57 12.69 -14.71
C TYR A 105 -19.47 12.94 -13.21
N TYR A 106 -18.62 13.85 -12.77
CA TYR A 106 -18.37 14.10 -11.34
C TYR A 106 -19.05 15.39 -10.87
N ASP A 107 -19.44 15.42 -9.59
CA ASP A 107 -20.04 16.61 -8.98
C ASP A 107 -18.94 17.61 -8.59
N SER A 108 -18.93 18.79 -9.23
CA SER A 108 -17.93 19.83 -8.99
C SER A 108 -17.87 20.32 -7.54
N ASN A 109 -18.96 20.12 -6.79
CA ASN A 109 -19.09 20.53 -5.39
C ASN A 109 -18.70 19.42 -4.39
N LYS A 110 -18.42 18.19 -4.85
CA LYS A 110 -18.09 17.03 -3.99
C LYS A 110 -16.80 16.33 -4.39
N SER A 111 -16.35 16.55 -5.63
CA SER A 111 -15.27 15.80 -6.24
C SER A 111 -14.38 16.73 -7.06
N GLN A 112 -13.35 17.24 -6.42
CA GLN A 112 -12.21 17.82 -7.12
C GLN A 112 -11.07 16.83 -6.98
N CYS A 113 -10.88 16.01 -8.02
CA CYS A 113 -9.63 15.29 -8.19
C CYS A 113 -8.77 16.09 -9.17
N PRO A 114 -8.02 17.10 -8.69
CA PRO A 114 -7.14 17.86 -9.56
C PRO A 114 -6.07 16.91 -10.07
N PHE A 115 -5.89 16.92 -11.39
CA PHE A 115 -4.73 16.29 -11.97
C PHE A 115 -3.50 17.13 -11.64
N ASP A 116 -2.52 16.50 -11.03
CA ASP A 116 -1.34 17.16 -10.48
C ASP A 116 -0.26 17.28 -11.54
N ILE A 117 -0.18 18.47 -12.15
CA ILE A 117 0.77 18.79 -13.22
C ILE A 117 2.23 18.81 -12.75
N GLN A 118 2.46 18.83 -11.43
CA GLN A 118 3.80 18.90 -10.86
C GLN A 118 4.43 17.52 -10.69
N VAL A 119 3.65 16.43 -10.77
CA VAL A 119 4.15 15.05 -10.59
C VAL A 119 5.35 14.72 -11.49
N PRO A 120 5.39 15.08 -12.80
CA PRO A 120 6.54 14.81 -13.64
C PRO A 120 7.84 15.50 -13.21
N TYR A 121 7.74 16.57 -12.41
CA TYR A 121 8.86 17.37 -11.94
C TYR A 121 9.22 17.07 -10.48
N ASP A 122 8.51 16.16 -9.85
CA ASP A 122 8.65 15.84 -8.44
C ASP A 122 9.64 14.69 -8.23
N ASN A 123 10.87 15.02 -7.80
CA ASN A 123 11.90 14.01 -7.54
C ASN A 123 11.50 12.96 -6.48
N TYR A 124 10.48 13.24 -5.66
CA TYR A 124 10.00 12.35 -4.61
C TYR A 124 8.66 11.69 -4.93
N TRP A 125 8.21 11.70 -6.20
CA TRP A 125 6.91 11.16 -6.60
C TRP A 125 6.72 9.70 -6.17
N LYS A 126 7.77 8.87 -6.20
CA LYS A 126 7.71 7.45 -5.76
C LYS A 126 7.46 7.33 -4.26
N ALA A 127 8.22 8.08 -3.47
CA ALA A 127 8.07 8.10 -2.01
C ALA A 127 6.68 8.61 -1.61
N LYS A 128 6.15 9.61 -2.32
CA LYS A 128 4.79 10.11 -2.10
C LYS A 128 3.73 9.10 -2.53
N LYS A 129 3.91 8.41 -3.65
CA LYS A 129 3.05 7.30 -4.08
C LYS A 129 2.96 6.24 -2.98
N GLU A 130 4.11 5.75 -2.51
CA GLU A 130 4.19 4.77 -1.41
C GLU A 130 3.56 5.26 -0.10
N PHE A 131 3.69 6.55 0.22
CA PHE A 131 3.00 7.16 1.35
C PHE A 131 1.47 7.08 1.20
N TYR A 132 0.91 7.44 0.05
CA TYR A 132 -0.53 7.35 -0.17
C TYR A 132 -1.03 5.90 -0.23
N GLU A 133 -0.21 4.95 -0.69
CA GLU A 133 -0.52 3.52 -0.61
C GLU A 133 -0.60 3.07 0.85
N TYR A 134 0.42 3.40 1.65
CA TYR A 134 0.42 3.11 3.08
C TYR A 134 -0.81 3.70 3.77
N CYS A 135 -1.16 4.94 3.43
CA CYS A 135 -2.31 5.60 4.01
C CYS A 135 -3.64 4.97 3.61
N LEU A 136 -3.76 4.45 2.40
CA LEU A 136 -4.95 3.72 1.97
C LEU A 136 -5.06 2.34 2.66
N ASP A 137 -3.92 1.71 2.92
CA ASP A 137 -3.84 0.38 3.54
C ASP A 137 -3.78 0.43 5.07
N TYR A 138 -3.69 1.63 5.66
CA TYR A 138 -3.36 1.85 7.06
C TYR A 138 -4.27 1.11 8.02
N ASN A 139 -5.59 1.11 7.79
CA ASN A 139 -6.53 0.46 8.69
C ASN A 139 -6.29 -1.06 8.74
N GLU A 140 -6.15 -1.70 7.57
CA GLU A 140 -5.89 -3.14 7.49
C GLU A 140 -4.54 -3.50 8.14
N ILE A 141 -3.51 -2.68 7.89
CA ILE A 141 -2.20 -2.86 8.51
C ILE A 141 -2.28 -2.69 10.02
N ASN A 142 -2.93 -1.64 10.51
CA ASN A 142 -2.96 -1.30 11.93
C ASN A 142 -3.72 -2.34 12.76
N GLU A 143 -4.78 -2.93 12.20
CA GLU A 143 -5.52 -4.03 12.84
C GLU A 143 -4.69 -5.31 12.95
N LYS A 144 -3.85 -5.60 11.94
CA LYS A 144 -3.20 -6.92 11.80
C LYS A 144 -1.71 -6.94 12.15
N LYS A 145 -1.02 -5.80 12.17
CA LYS A 145 0.45 -5.71 12.41
C LYS A 145 0.91 -6.25 13.78
N HIS A 146 0.01 -6.28 14.76
CA HIS A 146 0.29 -6.75 16.11
C HIS A 146 0.14 -8.27 16.27
N LEU A 147 -0.51 -8.94 15.32
CA LEU A 147 -0.72 -10.38 15.35
C LEU A 147 0.62 -11.12 15.19
N THR A 148 0.85 -12.18 15.97
CA THR A 148 2.13 -12.91 16.03
C THR A 148 2.23 -14.05 15.02
N ASP A 149 1.14 -14.34 14.31
CA ASP A 149 1.09 -15.38 13.30
C ASP A 149 2.04 -15.09 12.12
N TYR A 150 2.60 -16.15 11.54
CA TYR A 150 3.51 -16.06 10.41
C TYR A 150 2.82 -15.50 9.16
N GLU A 151 1.57 -15.86 8.89
CA GLU A 151 0.77 -15.36 7.76
C GLU A 151 0.54 -13.84 7.87
N CYS A 152 0.49 -13.32 9.09
CA CYS A 152 0.38 -11.89 9.37
C CYS A 152 1.71 -11.12 9.24
N LYS A 153 2.83 -11.79 8.94
CA LYS A 153 4.14 -11.15 8.77
C LYS A 153 4.11 -10.05 7.71
N LYS A 154 3.33 -10.23 6.63
CA LYS A 154 3.17 -9.22 5.56
C LYS A 154 2.66 -7.87 6.08
N TYR A 155 1.80 -7.87 7.10
CA TYR A 155 1.27 -6.63 7.70
C TYR A 155 2.32 -5.95 8.59
N ARG A 156 3.04 -6.75 9.40
CA ARG A 156 4.13 -6.25 10.26
C ARG A 156 5.28 -5.64 9.46
N ASP A 157 5.63 -6.28 8.35
CA ASP A 157 6.75 -5.88 7.51
C ASP A 157 6.32 -4.93 6.39
N TYR A 158 5.03 -4.58 6.27
CA TYR A 158 4.50 -3.77 5.16
C TYR A 158 5.26 -2.45 4.98
N LEU A 159 5.48 -1.70 6.06
CA LEU A 159 6.18 -0.41 5.96
C LEU A 159 7.65 -0.59 5.51
N LYS A 160 8.27 -1.75 5.76
CA LYS A 160 9.63 -2.08 5.29
C LYS A 160 9.69 -2.34 3.79
N THR A 161 8.56 -2.66 3.15
CA THR A 161 8.51 -2.84 1.70
C THR A 161 8.41 -1.51 0.95
N LYS A 162 8.11 -0.40 1.65
CA LYS A 162 8.02 0.95 1.12
C LYS A 162 9.37 1.64 1.14
N THR A 163 10.27 1.20 0.26
CA THR A 163 11.68 1.60 0.28
C THR A 163 11.90 3.05 -0.11
N ASP A 164 11.14 3.57 -1.08
CA ASP A 164 11.27 4.98 -1.50
C ASP A 164 10.75 5.93 -0.40
N LEU A 165 9.68 5.54 0.28
CA LEU A 165 9.15 6.22 1.46
C LEU A 165 10.17 6.21 2.60
N LEU A 166 10.72 5.06 2.97
CA LEU A 166 11.73 4.96 4.03
C LEU A 166 12.99 5.77 3.74
N ALA A 167 13.40 5.87 2.47
CA ALA A 167 14.57 6.67 2.09
C ALA A 167 14.31 8.18 2.15
N ASN A 168 13.06 8.63 1.91
CA ASN A 168 12.75 10.04 1.68
C ASN A 168 11.70 10.61 2.64
N PHE A 169 11.29 9.89 3.69
CA PHE A 169 10.19 10.31 4.55
C PHE A 169 10.41 11.67 5.22
N LYS A 170 11.65 11.98 5.60
CA LYS A 170 12.00 13.29 6.17
C LYS A 170 11.69 14.40 5.17
N GLU A 171 12.14 14.28 3.93
CA GLU A 171 11.89 15.26 2.87
C GLU A 171 10.39 15.39 2.54
N ILE A 172 9.66 14.27 2.46
CA ILE A 172 8.24 14.31 2.10
C ILE A 172 7.31 14.58 3.27
N LEU A 173 7.71 14.48 4.55
CA LEU A 173 6.82 14.75 5.69
C LEU A 173 7.11 16.11 6.35
N THR A 174 8.21 16.77 5.97
CA THR A 174 8.51 18.12 6.43
C THR A 174 7.56 19.15 5.80
N GLY A 175 6.93 19.98 6.63
CA GLY A 175 6.15 21.15 6.18
C GLY A 175 4.64 20.95 6.01
N ASN A 176 4.05 19.84 6.44
CA ASN A 176 2.58 19.61 6.51
C ASN A 176 1.78 19.79 5.20
N LYS A 177 2.43 19.96 4.04
CA LYS A 177 1.76 20.21 2.73
C LYS A 177 0.98 19.00 2.19
N TYR A 178 1.07 17.85 2.85
CA TYR A 178 0.50 16.56 2.41
C TYR A 178 -0.83 16.22 3.11
N LYS A 179 -1.24 17.04 4.08
CA LYS A 179 -2.41 16.80 4.94
C LYS A 179 -3.75 17.23 4.35
N ILE A 180 -3.74 18.04 3.29
CA ILE A 180 -4.95 18.71 2.83
C ILE A 180 -5.13 18.40 1.35
N CYS A 181 -6.12 17.55 1.05
CA CYS A 181 -6.74 17.60 -0.26
C CYS A 181 -7.63 18.85 -0.32
N SER A 182 -7.57 19.56 -1.44
CA SER A 182 -8.42 20.73 -1.70
C SER A 182 -9.85 20.33 -2.09
N ASN A 183 -10.37 19.22 -1.59
CA ASN A 183 -11.75 18.84 -1.80
C ASN A 183 -12.67 19.60 -0.83
N SER A 184 -13.80 20.05 -1.36
CA SER A 184 -14.82 20.86 -0.67
C SER A 184 -15.44 20.17 0.55
N ASP A 185 -15.32 18.85 0.65
CA ASP A 185 -15.94 18.04 1.70
C ASP A 185 -15.06 17.86 2.95
N GLY A 186 -13.83 18.39 2.97
CA GLY A 186 -12.93 18.30 4.13
C GLY A 186 -12.47 16.88 4.47
N GLU A 187 -12.40 16.00 3.46
CA GLU A 187 -11.99 14.61 3.62
C GLU A 187 -10.54 14.52 4.13
N LYS A 188 -10.34 13.80 5.23
CA LYS A 188 -9.02 13.54 5.80
C LYS A 188 -8.43 12.26 5.23
N LEU A 189 -7.10 12.20 5.17
CA LEU A 189 -6.39 10.95 4.94
C LEU A 189 -6.78 9.91 6.00
N ALA A 190 -6.85 8.64 5.60
CA ALA A 190 -7.13 7.54 6.52
C ALA A 190 -6.02 7.31 7.56
N CYS A 191 -4.84 7.90 7.35
CA CYS A 191 -3.68 7.77 8.22
C CYS A 191 -3.33 9.10 8.92
N ASP A 192 -2.75 9.02 10.12
CA ASP A 192 -2.14 10.17 10.79
C ASP A 192 -0.64 10.25 10.46
N THR A 193 -0.25 11.32 9.75
CA THR A 193 1.16 11.58 9.39
C THR A 193 2.13 11.62 10.58
N SER A 194 1.68 12.00 11.78
CA SER A 194 2.53 12.05 12.97
C SER A 194 2.86 10.64 13.46
N VAL A 195 1.84 9.77 13.50
CA VAL A 195 2.01 8.34 13.81
C VAL A 195 2.93 7.67 12.79
N ILE A 196 2.75 7.97 11.50
CA ILE A 196 3.61 7.48 10.42
C ILE A 196 5.05 7.92 10.60
N LEU A 197 5.27 9.21 10.91
CA LEU A 197 6.61 9.76 11.10
C LEU A 197 7.34 9.05 12.25
N ASP A 198 6.64 8.79 13.36
CA ASP A 198 7.18 8.05 14.50
C ASP A 198 7.51 6.59 14.16
N GLU A 199 6.65 5.91 13.39
CA GLU A 199 6.89 4.54 12.93
C GLU A 199 8.09 4.46 11.98
N LEU A 200 8.18 5.37 11.01
CA LEU A 200 9.28 5.46 10.05
C LEU A 200 10.61 5.77 10.73
N SER A 201 10.61 6.68 11.71
CA SER A 201 11.82 7.04 12.46
C SER A 201 12.38 5.84 13.23
N LYS A 202 11.51 5.07 13.91
CA LYS A 202 11.91 3.85 14.62
C LYS A 202 12.53 2.80 13.70
N ILE A 203 11.97 2.62 12.50
CA ILE A 203 12.52 1.68 11.51
C ILE A 203 13.91 2.14 11.07
N ASN A 204 14.07 3.43 10.77
CA ASN A 204 15.35 3.99 10.35
C ASN A 204 16.43 3.79 11.42
N ASP A 205 16.15 4.12 12.67
CA ASP A 205 17.09 3.97 13.80
C ASP A 205 17.51 2.50 14.00
N THR A 206 16.57 1.55 13.85
CA THR A 206 16.90 0.11 13.97
C THR A 206 17.70 -0.42 12.79
N SER A 207 17.63 0.20 11.62
CA SER A 207 18.45 -0.17 10.45
C SER A 207 19.89 0.32 10.62
N GLU A 208 20.08 1.53 11.14
CA GLU A 208 21.39 2.10 11.46
C GLU A 208 22.09 1.28 12.56
N ALA A 209 21.39 0.96 13.65
CA ALA A 209 21.93 0.13 14.73
C ALA A 209 22.32 -1.30 14.29
N ARG A 210 21.68 -1.85 13.24
CA ARG A 210 22.05 -3.16 12.69
C ARG A 210 23.31 -3.09 11.83
N ASN A 211 23.52 -1.99 11.12
CA ASN A 211 24.74 -1.77 10.33
C ASN A 211 25.96 -1.55 11.23
N ASP A 212 25.77 -0.97 12.42
CA ASP A 212 26.83 -0.81 13.43
C ASP A 212 27.20 -2.13 14.13
N LEU A 213 26.28 -3.09 14.21
CA LEU A 213 26.52 -4.41 14.83
C LEU A 213 27.12 -5.46 13.89
N THR A 214 27.21 -5.16 12.58
CA THR A 214 27.77 -6.08 11.59
C THR A 214 29.29 -6.09 11.52
N ASP A 215 29.99 -5.23 12.28
CA ASP A 215 31.45 -5.31 12.43
C ASP A 215 31.80 -6.09 13.73
N GLU A 216 32.31 -7.31 13.53
CA GLU A 216 32.94 -8.25 14.49
C GLU A 216 32.20 -8.72 15.78
N SER A 217 31.21 -8.02 16.32
CA SER A 217 30.66 -8.29 17.67
C SER A 217 29.79 -9.56 17.78
N SER A 218 29.22 -10.04 16.69
CA SER A 218 28.17 -11.07 16.72
C SER A 218 28.65 -12.52 16.92
N LYS A 219 29.95 -12.79 17.07
CA LYS A 219 30.48 -14.15 17.26
C LYS A 219 30.62 -14.61 18.72
N LEU A 220 30.41 -13.76 19.73
CA LEU A 220 30.80 -14.10 21.10
C LEU A 220 29.66 -14.51 22.08
N PHE A 221 28.38 -14.44 21.71
CA PHE A 221 27.30 -14.40 22.72
C PHE A 221 26.42 -15.65 22.92
N LEU A 222 26.79 -16.86 22.47
CA LEU A 222 25.95 -18.07 22.69
C LEU A 222 26.61 -19.24 23.44
N GLY A 223 27.58 -18.95 24.33
CA GLY A 223 28.12 -19.95 25.27
C GLY A 223 27.15 -20.32 26.41
N LEU A 224 26.00 -20.93 26.10
CA LEU A 224 25.10 -21.50 27.11
C LEU A 224 25.51 -22.95 27.46
N SER A 225 25.96 -23.10 28.70
CA SER A 225 26.34 -24.35 29.37
C SER A 225 25.18 -25.34 29.46
N LYS A 226 25.41 -26.58 29.00
CA LYS A 226 24.47 -27.70 29.07
C LYS A 226 24.84 -28.59 30.26
N LYS A 227 24.08 -28.50 31.36
CA LYS A 227 24.21 -29.42 32.50
C LYS A 227 23.10 -30.47 32.43
N ASN A 228 23.48 -31.69 32.05
CA ASN A 228 22.61 -32.87 32.14
C ASN A 228 22.78 -33.50 33.52
N THR A 229 21.70 -33.64 34.28
CA THR A 229 21.61 -34.63 35.36
C THR A 229 20.23 -35.28 35.31
N ALA A 230 20.23 -36.57 34.97
CA ALA A 230 19.09 -37.44 35.13
C ALA A 230 19.10 -38.01 36.56
N THR A 231 17.94 -38.02 37.21
CA THR A 231 17.71 -38.87 38.38
C THR A 231 16.31 -39.46 38.27
N ALA A 232 16.24 -40.79 38.29
CA ALA A 232 14.99 -41.55 38.35
C ALA A 232 14.52 -41.65 39.81
N ALA A 233 13.19 -41.61 40.02
CA ALA A 233 12.55 -42.16 41.20
C ALA A 233 11.14 -42.66 40.85
N SER A 234 10.78 -43.78 41.48
CA SER A 234 9.70 -44.70 41.17
C SER A 234 8.39 -44.45 41.94
N VAL A 235 7.26 -44.75 41.26
CA VAL A 235 5.99 -45.38 41.71
C VAL A 235 5.28 -44.85 42.97
N ALA A 236 4.12 -44.19 42.75
CA ALA A 236 2.80 -44.56 43.28
C ALA A 236 1.73 -43.53 42.85
N GLY A 237 0.53 -43.97 42.48
CA GLY A 237 -0.67 -43.11 42.49
C GLY A 237 -1.46 -43.04 41.18
N VAL A 238 -2.62 -43.70 41.19
CA VAL A 238 -3.63 -43.70 40.13
C VAL A 238 -4.05 -42.27 39.73
N SER A 239 -4.22 -42.05 38.42
CA SER A 239 -4.95 -40.93 37.77
C SER A 239 -4.29 -39.55 37.56
N LEU A 240 -2.96 -39.42 37.59
CA LEU A 240 -2.29 -38.22 37.06
C LEU A 240 -2.16 -38.23 35.53
N LEU A 241 -2.10 -39.41 34.90
CA LEU A 241 -2.05 -39.56 33.43
C LEU A 241 -3.34 -39.10 32.74
N GLY A 242 -4.51 -39.37 33.33
CA GLY A 242 -5.80 -38.93 32.79
C GLY A 242 -5.98 -37.41 32.83
N LEU A 243 -5.62 -36.77 33.95
CA LEU A 243 -5.64 -35.31 34.11
C LEU A 243 -4.56 -34.61 33.28
N THR A 244 -3.35 -35.17 33.19
CA THR A 244 -2.29 -34.62 32.31
C THR A 244 -2.65 -34.80 30.85
N LEU A 245 -3.19 -35.95 30.42
CA LEU A 245 -3.69 -36.14 29.05
C LEU A 245 -4.89 -35.24 28.74
N PHE A 246 -5.85 -35.06 29.66
CA PHE A 246 -6.95 -34.12 29.48
C PHE A 246 -6.47 -32.67 29.43
N LYS A 247 -5.53 -32.28 30.28
CA LYS A 247 -4.97 -30.92 30.33
C LYS A 247 -4.08 -30.64 29.13
N VAL A 248 -3.31 -31.63 28.65
CA VAL A 248 -2.54 -31.58 27.40
C VAL A 248 -3.47 -31.51 26.21
N LYS A 249 -4.51 -32.35 26.14
CA LYS A 249 -5.49 -32.35 25.04
C LYS A 249 -6.32 -31.06 25.02
N LYS A 250 -6.70 -30.54 26.19
CA LYS A 250 -7.39 -29.25 26.35
C LYS A 250 -6.47 -28.09 25.94
N ASN A 251 -5.21 -28.06 26.39
CA ASN A 251 -4.23 -27.07 25.92
C ASN A 251 -4.00 -27.16 24.41
N PHE A 252 -3.93 -28.37 23.85
CA PHE A 252 -3.80 -28.57 22.40
C PHE A 252 -5.01 -28.02 21.66
N ILE A 253 -6.23 -28.28 22.13
CA ILE A 253 -7.46 -27.74 21.53
C ILE A 253 -7.47 -26.21 21.63
N TYR A 254 -7.18 -25.62 22.78
CA TYR A 254 -7.10 -24.15 22.90
C TYR A 254 -6.02 -23.54 22.02
N GLN A 255 -4.86 -24.17 21.93
CA GLN A 255 -3.77 -23.71 21.09
C GLN A 255 -4.14 -23.83 19.60
N PHE A 256 -4.87 -24.88 19.22
CA PHE A 256 -5.36 -25.09 17.86
C PHE A 256 -6.51 -24.12 17.51
N GLU A 257 -7.46 -23.91 18.41
CA GLU A 257 -8.52 -22.91 18.26
C GLU A 257 -7.95 -21.49 18.19
N TYR A 258 -6.96 -21.16 19.03
CA TYR A 258 -6.28 -19.87 19.00
C TYR A 258 -5.52 -19.65 17.70
N GLN A 259 -4.83 -20.68 17.18
CA GLN A 259 -4.18 -20.64 15.87
C GLN A 259 -5.19 -20.49 14.73
N ILE A 260 -6.33 -21.18 14.79
CA ILE A 260 -7.41 -21.01 13.81
C ILE A 260 -7.98 -19.58 13.86
N VAL A 261 -8.23 -19.02 15.05
CA VAL A 261 -8.71 -17.64 15.18
C VAL A 261 -7.68 -16.64 14.63
N LEU A 262 -6.39 -16.82 14.93
CA LEU A 262 -5.32 -15.99 14.37
C LEU A 262 -5.25 -16.09 12.84
N LEU A 263 -5.35 -17.31 12.29
CA LEU A 263 -5.39 -17.54 10.84
C LEU A 263 -6.60 -16.84 10.22
N ILE A 264 -7.79 -16.97 10.82
CA ILE A 264 -9.00 -16.27 10.35
C ILE A 264 -8.78 -14.75 10.35
N LEU A 265 -8.18 -14.19 11.40
CA LEU A 265 -7.87 -12.74 11.50
C LEU A 265 -6.78 -12.27 10.53
N CYS A 266 -5.89 -13.15 10.06
CA CYS A 266 -4.91 -12.80 9.02
C CYS A 266 -5.53 -12.83 7.61
N TYR A 267 -6.63 -13.56 7.42
CA TYR A 267 -7.27 -13.79 6.11
C TYR A 267 -8.57 -13.00 5.88
N HIS A 268 -9.17 -12.43 6.94
CA HIS A 268 -10.29 -11.47 6.93
C HIS A 268 -9.82 -10.14 7.47
#